data_AF-A0A7X9E5W2-F1
#
_entry.id   AF-A0A7X9E5W2-F1
#
_cell.length_a   1.000
_cell.length_b   1.000
_cell.length_c   1.000
_cell.angle_alpha   90.00
_cell.angle_beta   90.00
_cell.angle_gamma   90.00
#
_symmetry.space_group_name_H-M   'P 1'
#
loop_
_entity.id
_entity.type
_entity.pdbx_description
1 polymer ?
#
loop_
_entity_poly.entity_id
_entity_poly.type
_entity_poly.pdbx_seq_one_letter_code
_entity_poly.pdbx_strand_id
1 'polypeptide(L)'
;MLEQMIVDDLKKIGAKGYTILEARGSGAHGTRSADWGQNQNIQIEVICNDLTAQQIMEHCQKNYYSNYAMVIFTTDIQVLRSDKF
;
A
#
# COMPACT_ATOMS: atom_id res chain seq x y z
N MET A 1 -13.85 -0.99 -0.61
CA MET A 1 -13.80 -2.12 -1.57
C MET A 1 -12.36 -2.39 -2.00
N LEU A 2 -11.67 -1.43 -2.64
CA LEU A 2 -10.25 -1.60 -3.03
C LEU A 2 -9.29 -1.74 -1.84
N GLU A 3 -9.44 -0.89 -0.82
CA GLU A 3 -8.62 -0.96 0.41
C GLU A 3 -8.63 -2.36 1.02
N GLN A 4 -9.82 -2.91 1.29
CA GLN A 4 -9.98 -4.23 1.88
C GLN A 4 -9.34 -5.32 1.01
N MET A 5 -9.49 -5.25 -0.31
CA MET A 5 -8.87 -6.22 -1.22
C MET A 5 -7.34 -6.19 -1.13
N ILE A 6 -6.74 -4.99 -1.12
CA ILE A 6 -5.29 -4.85 -0.97
C ILE A 6 -4.86 -5.41 0.39
N VAL A 7 -5.52 -5.02 1.47
CA VAL A 7 -5.23 -5.52 2.83
C VAL A 7 -5.28 -7.04 2.92
N ASP A 8 -6.29 -7.66 2.32
CA ASP A 8 -6.44 -9.12 2.34
C ASP A 8 -5.32 -9.81 1.57
N ASP A 9 -4.89 -9.25 0.45
CA ASP A 9 -3.77 -9.79 -0.32
C ASP A 9 -2.43 -9.58 0.39
N LEU A 10 -2.21 -8.43 1.03
CA LEU A 10 -1.01 -8.18 1.86
C LEU A 10 -0.89 -9.25 2.96
N LYS A 11 -1.99 -9.59 3.63
CA LYS A 11 -2.02 -10.64 4.66
C LYS A 11 -1.70 -12.01 4.08
N LYS A 12 -2.26 -12.36 2.91
CA LYS A 12 -1.97 -13.65 2.23
C LYS A 12 -0.50 -13.79 1.84
N ILE A 13 0.14 -12.69 1.45
CA ILE A 13 1.56 -12.66 1.07
C ILE A 13 2.47 -12.82 2.30
N GLY A 14 1.99 -12.46 3.50
CA GLY A 14 2.69 -12.68 4.75
C GLY A 14 2.87 -11.44 5.62
N ALA A 15 2.24 -10.31 5.27
CA ALA A 15 2.25 -9.13 6.13
C ALA A 15 1.58 -9.45 7.48
N LYS A 16 2.33 -9.28 8.58
CA LYS A 16 1.83 -9.51 9.94
C LYS A 16 0.98 -8.37 10.48
N GLY A 17 1.08 -7.18 9.88
CA GLY A 17 0.32 -5.99 10.24
C GLY A 17 0.48 -4.88 9.21
N TYR A 18 -0.38 -3.87 9.29
CA TYR A 18 -0.36 -2.70 8.42
C TYR A 18 -0.96 -1.50 9.14
N THR A 19 -0.62 -0.30 8.69
CA THR A 19 -1.26 0.97 9.09
C THR A 19 -1.83 1.64 7.84
N ILE A 20 -3.02 2.26 7.97
CA ILE A 20 -3.66 2.99 6.86
C ILE A 20 -3.79 4.46 7.26
N LEU A 21 -3.38 5.35 6.36
CA LEU A 21 -3.51 6.79 6.50
C LEU A 21 -4.34 7.37 5.36
N GLU A 22 -5.16 8.36 5.69
CA GLU A 22 -5.82 9.21 4.71
C GLU A 22 -4.79 10.09 4.00
N ALA A 23 -4.79 10.06 2.67
CA ALA A 23 -3.84 10.78 1.85
C ALA A 23 -4.54 11.62 0.76
N ARG A 24 -3.86 12.68 0.32
CA ARG A 24 -4.26 13.52 -0.82
C ARG A 24 -3.05 13.78 -1.68
N GLY A 25 -3.26 13.92 -2.99
CA GLY A 25 -2.18 14.24 -3.90
C GLY A 25 -2.65 14.34 -5.34
N SER A 26 -1.78 14.89 -6.18
CA SER A 26 -1.93 14.94 -7.63
C SER A 26 -0.81 14.11 -8.27
N GLY A 27 -1.12 13.49 -9.41
CA GLY A 27 -0.15 12.78 -10.23
C GLY A 27 -0.23 13.22 -11.69
N ALA A 28 0.58 12.61 -12.56
CA ALA A 28 0.59 12.91 -13.99
C ALA A 28 -0.78 12.72 -14.67
N HIS A 29 -1.65 11.90 -14.08
CA HIS A 29 -3.02 11.67 -14.54
C HIS A 29 -4.05 12.66 -13.95
N GLY A 30 -3.60 13.77 -13.36
CA GLY A 30 -4.43 14.85 -12.85
C GLY A 30 -4.52 14.92 -11.32
N THR A 31 -5.10 16.01 -10.83
CA THR A 31 -5.49 16.17 -9.43
C THR A 31 -6.78 15.39 -9.24
N ARG A 32 -6.77 14.29 -8.48
CA ARG A 32 -8.02 13.77 -7.92
C ARG A 32 -8.44 14.77 -6.85
N SER A 33 -9.11 15.83 -7.28
CA SER A 33 -9.85 16.71 -6.39
C SER A 33 -10.80 15.80 -5.65
N ALA A 34 -10.54 15.58 -4.35
CA ALA A 34 -11.48 14.92 -3.45
C ALA A 34 -12.68 15.86 -3.30
N ASP A 35 -13.47 15.99 -4.37
CA ASP A 35 -14.73 16.70 -4.35
C ASP A 35 -15.67 15.81 -3.53
N TRP A 36 -15.73 16.16 -2.26
CA TRP A 36 -16.75 15.75 -1.31
C TRP A 36 -16.79 14.24 -1.05
N GLY A 37 -15.81 13.81 -0.24
CA GLY A 37 -15.98 12.69 0.68
C GLY A 37 -15.73 11.28 0.15
N GLN A 38 -15.90 10.99 -1.14
CA GLN A 38 -15.96 9.59 -1.61
C GLN A 38 -14.73 9.02 -2.33
N ASN A 39 -13.75 9.83 -2.74
CA ASN A 39 -12.59 9.34 -3.51
C ASN A 39 -11.26 9.91 -2.98
N GLN A 40 -10.92 9.44 -1.79
CA GLN A 40 -9.72 9.84 -1.06
C GLN A 40 -8.60 8.83 -1.33
N ASN A 41 -7.38 9.30 -1.57
CA ASN A 41 -6.23 8.39 -1.64
C ASN A 41 -5.96 7.86 -0.23
N ILE A 42 -5.41 6.65 -0.16
CA ILE A 42 -4.91 6.09 1.09
C ILE A 42 -3.44 5.73 0.92
N GLN A 43 -2.70 5.81 2.01
CA GLN A 43 -1.36 5.23 2.11
C GLN A 43 -1.43 4.05 3.06
N ILE A 44 -0.93 2.89 2.61
CA ILE A 44 -0.84 1.68 3.41
C ILE A 44 0.64 1.44 3.71
N GLU A 45 0.97 1.34 4.99
CA GLU A 45 2.33 1.09 5.46
C GLU A 45 2.43 -0.31 6.04
N VAL A 46 3.42 -1.08 5.59
CA VAL A 46 3.67 -2.46 6.03
C VAL A 46 5.12 -2.58 6.47
N ILE A 47 5.33 -3.02 7.71
CA ILE A 47 6.65 -3.42 8.20
C ILE A 47 6.76 -4.92 7.96
N CYS A 48 7.77 -5.33 7.21
CA CYS A 48 8.03 -6.72 6.86
C CYS A 48 9.49 -6.91 6.47
N ASN A 49 9.90 -8.17 6.26
CA ASN A 49 11.21 -8.50 5.70
C ASN A 49 11.26 -8.27 4.18
N ASP A 50 12.47 -8.25 3.63
CA ASP A 50 12.74 -7.95 2.22
C ASP A 50 12.00 -8.86 1.23
N LEU A 51 11.90 -10.16 1.55
CA LEU A 51 11.21 -11.13 0.68
C LEU A 51 9.72 -10.81 0.59
N THR A 52 9.07 -10.53 1.73
CA THR A 52 7.67 -10.14 1.78
C THR A 52 7.46 -8.80 1.07
N ALA A 53 8.34 -7.81 1.26
CA ALA A 53 8.26 -6.52 0.57
C ALA A 53 8.32 -6.69 -0.96
N GLN A 54 9.25 -7.51 -1.45
CA GLN A 54 9.37 -7.80 -2.89
C GLN A 54 8.09 -8.46 -3.43
N GLN A 55 7.57 -9.48 -2.74
CA GLN A 55 6.34 -10.16 -3.17
C GLN A 55 5.13 -9.24 -3.20
N ILE A 56 5.02 -8.30 -2.23
CA ILE A 56 3.98 -7.28 -2.23
C ILE A 56 4.10 -6.37 -3.46
N MET A 57 5.31 -5.88 -3.76
CA MET A 57 5.54 -5.01 -4.92
C MET A 57 5.17 -5.70 -6.22
N GLU A 58 5.63 -6.93 -6.43
CA GLU A 58 5.33 -7.74 -7.62
C GLU A 58 3.83 -8.01 -7.76
N HIS A 59 3.15 -8.39 -6.67
CA HIS A 59 1.71 -8.63 -6.67
C HIS A 59 0.94 -7.37 -7.03
N CYS A 60 1.26 -6.24 -6.40
CA CYS A 60 0.54 -5.00 -6.67
C CYS A 60 0.80 -4.46 -8.08
N GLN A 61 2.04 -4.58 -8.57
CA GLN A 61 2.37 -4.22 -9.95
C GLN A 61 1.54 -5.04 -10.94
N LYS A 62 1.43 -6.35 -10.71
CA LYS A 62 0.70 -7.25 -11.60
C LYS A 62 -0.82 -7.01 -11.58
N ASN A 63 -1.40 -6.74 -10.40
CA ASN A 63 -2.85 -6.78 -10.23
C ASN A 63 -3.53 -5.40 -10.17
N TYR A 64 -2.79 -4.34 -9.84
CA TYR A 64 -3.39 -3.02 -9.58
C TYR A 64 -2.87 -1.88 -10.47
N TYR A 65 -1.61 -1.92 -10.91
CA TYR A 65 -1.00 -0.78 -11.63
C TYR A 65 -1.72 -0.43 -12.94
N SER A 66 -2.32 -1.42 -13.64
CA SER A 66 -3.05 -1.15 -14.88
C SER A 66 -4.37 -0.42 -14.67
N ASN A 67 -4.95 -0.52 -13.46
CA ASN A 67 -6.33 -0.13 -13.19
C ASN A 67 -6.44 1.03 -12.17
N TYR A 68 -5.37 1.29 -11.42
CA TYR A 68 -5.38 2.27 -10.33
C TYR A 68 -4.15 3.16 -10.39
N ALA A 69 -4.35 4.47 -10.18
CA ALA A 69 -3.27 5.41 -9.95
C ALA A 69 -2.63 5.10 -8.58
N MET A 70 -1.49 4.43 -8.59
CA MET A 70 -0.80 3.91 -7.41
C MET A 70 0.71 4.15 -7.55
N VAL A 71 1.36 4.37 -6.42
CA VAL A 71 2.82 4.37 -6.30
C VAL A 71 3.17 3.47 -5.13
N ILE A 72 4.22 2.65 -5.29
CA ILE A 72 4.79 1.83 -4.21
C ILE A 72 6.28 2.13 -4.15
N PHE A 73 6.78 2.28 -2.93
CA PHE A 73 8.19 2.45 -2.63
C PHE A 73 8.53 1.68 -1.35
N THR A 74 9.80 1.37 -1.17
CA THR A 74 10.33 0.73 0.04
C THR A 74 11.39 1.61 0.67
N THR A 75 11.61 1.42 1.96
CA THR A 75 12.70 2.04 2.71
C THR A 75 13.17 1.07 3.78
N ASP A 76 14.48 1.01 4.00
CA ASP A 76 15.04 0.25 5.11
C ASP A 76 14.75 1.00 6.42
N ILE A 77 14.28 0.27 7.43
CA ILE A 77 13.98 0.82 8.75
C ILE A 77 14.54 -0.08 9.85
N GLN A 78 14.83 0.52 11.00
CA GLN A 78 15.13 -0.22 12.23
C GLN A 78 13.92 -0.18 13.14
N VAL A 79 13.51 -1.34 13.64
CA VAL A 79 12.34 -1.48 14.51
C VAL A 79 12.72 -2.24 15.78
N LEU A 80 12.11 -1.83 16.90
CA LEU A 80 12.19 -2.62 18.12
C LEU A 80 11.26 -3.84 17.99
N ARG A 81 11.69 -5.00 18.51
CA ARG A 81 10.95 -6.28 18.44
C ARG A 81 10.66 -6.70 16.99
N SER A 82 11.70 -6.76 16.16
CA SER A 82 11.62 -7.14 14.75
C SER A 82 11.04 -8.54 14.53
N ASP A 83 11.12 -9.43 15.52
CA ASP A 83 10.52 -10.77 15.53
C ASP A 83 9.00 -10.76 15.29
N LYS A 84 8.33 -9.64 15.60
CA LYS A 84 6.89 -9.47 15.38
C LYS A 84 6.50 -9.13 13.94
N PHE A 85 7.46 -8.88 13.06
CA PHE A 85 7.24 -8.44 11.68
C PHE A 85 7.78 -9.44 10.66
#